data_AF-A0A916EF61-F1
#
_entry.id   AF-A0A916EF61-F1
#
_cell.length_a   1.000
_cell.length_b   1.000
_cell.length_c   1.000
_cell.angle_alpha   90.00
_cell.angle_beta   90.00
_cell.angle_gamma   90.00
#
_symmetry.space_group_name_H-M   'P 1'
#
loop_
_entity.id
_entity.type
_entity.pdbx_description
1 polymer ?
#
loop_
_entity_poly.entity_id
_entity_poly.type
_entity_poly.pdbx_seq_one_letter_code
_entity_poly.pdbx_strand_id
1 'polypeptide(L)'
;MQANSDFSVTEIRPKINSEFTRHTHIDEIVAIADEIWKKVCDARISKYDQTGNEKLHEALKTEYPDFASTFPVVLCWQAMLRKYHPSAFRGYLAKYAKNLQKIYGSQKEFLTFQAEYPAFVHLALNPGTSKKEIEQIRREYIDSYCKEEAELQSLWKQAETATEAEQKFLDSEDREELFKFLSKNKIFV
;
A
#
# COMPACT_ATOMS: atom_id res chain seq x y z
N MET A 1 -3.78 -25.35 28.24
CA MET A 1 -3.04 -25.13 26.98
C MET A 1 -3.12 -23.64 26.68
N GLN A 2 -2.01 -22.91 26.88
CA GLN A 2 -1.93 -21.49 26.52
C GLN A 2 -1.55 -21.42 25.04
N ALA A 3 -2.47 -20.95 24.21
CA ALA A 3 -2.14 -20.50 22.87
C ALA A 3 -1.52 -19.11 23.02
N ASN A 4 -0.19 -19.04 22.98
CA ASN A 4 0.52 -17.79 22.79
C ASN A 4 0.24 -17.30 21.37
N SER A 5 -0.78 -16.47 21.20
CA SER A 5 -0.93 -15.64 20.01
C SER A 5 -0.03 -14.41 20.17
N ASP A 6 1.29 -14.64 20.09
CA ASP A 6 2.25 -13.56 19.88
C ASP A 6 2.17 -13.10 18.42
N PHE A 7 1.04 -12.51 18.03
CA PHE A 7 1.00 -11.61 16.89
C PHE A 7 1.27 -10.19 17.40
N SER A 8 2.54 -10.00 17.79
CA SER A 8 3.11 -8.67 17.93
C SER A 8 2.96 -7.95 16.59
N VAL A 9 2.45 -6.72 16.61
CA VAL A 9 2.46 -5.78 15.48
C VAL A 9 3.91 -5.59 15.06
N THR A 10 4.38 -6.49 14.21
CA THR A 10 5.51 -6.21 13.36
C THR A 10 5.02 -5.03 12.52
N GLU A 11 5.71 -3.88 12.63
CA GLU A 11 5.63 -2.83 11.61
C GLU A 11 5.39 -3.51 10.27
N ILE A 12 4.40 -3.06 9.49
CA ILE A 12 4.19 -3.57 8.13
C ILE A 12 5.39 -3.06 7.34
N ARG A 13 6.53 -3.71 7.54
CA ARG A 13 7.73 -3.51 6.76
C ARG A 13 7.32 -3.98 5.39
N PRO A 14 7.35 -3.10 4.39
CA PRO A 14 6.99 -3.51 3.05
C PRO A 14 7.85 -4.74 2.72
N LYS A 15 7.19 -5.88 2.47
CA LYS A 15 7.83 -7.12 2.03
C LYS A 15 8.32 -6.86 0.62
N ILE A 16 9.52 -6.29 0.52
CA ILE A 16 10.12 -5.97 -0.76
C ILE A 16 10.99 -7.13 -1.15
N ASN A 17 10.80 -7.56 -2.39
CA ASN A 17 11.69 -8.51 -3.03
C ASN A 17 13.04 -7.81 -3.26
N SER A 18 13.95 -7.93 -2.28
CA SER A 18 15.20 -7.15 -2.26
C SER A 18 16.08 -7.40 -3.50
N GLU A 19 15.85 -8.51 -4.21
CA GLU A 19 16.52 -8.83 -5.47
C GLU A 19 16.06 -7.91 -6.61
N PHE A 20 14.77 -7.58 -6.68
CA PHE A 20 14.18 -6.72 -7.72
C PHE A 20 14.74 -5.29 -7.68
N THR A 21 15.12 -4.79 -6.50
CA THR A 21 15.69 -3.43 -6.36
C THR A 21 17.22 -3.40 -6.33
N ARG A 22 17.88 -4.53 -6.09
CA ARG A 22 19.36 -4.61 -6.02
C ARG A 22 20.03 -4.96 -7.35
N HIS A 23 19.35 -5.69 -8.24
CA HIS A 23 19.97 -6.21 -9.47
C HIS A 23 19.34 -5.66 -10.77
N THR A 24 18.21 -4.97 -10.69
CA THR A 24 17.51 -4.44 -11.86
C THR A 24 18.00 -3.02 -12.18
N HIS A 25 18.41 -2.78 -13.41
CA HIS A 25 18.82 -1.45 -13.85
C HIS A 25 17.61 -0.51 -13.94
N ILE A 26 17.80 0.80 -13.68
CA ILE A 26 16.74 1.81 -13.75
C ILE A 26 15.95 1.71 -15.06
N ASP A 27 16.63 1.44 -16.18
CA ASP A 27 16.01 1.27 -17.50
C ASP A 27 15.01 0.10 -17.57
N GLU A 28 15.33 -1.02 -16.94
CA GLU A 28 14.47 -2.20 -16.92
C GLU A 28 13.21 -1.96 -16.07
N ILE A 29 13.37 -1.30 -14.91
CA ILE A 29 12.23 -0.91 -14.07
C ILE A 29 11.31 0.07 -14.82
N VAL A 30 11.88 1.00 -15.58
CA VAL A 30 11.11 1.93 -16.41
C VAL A 30 10.39 1.19 -17.54
N ALA A 31 11.05 0.22 -18.19
CA ALA A 31 10.42 -0.57 -19.24
C ALA A 31 9.19 -1.34 -18.73
N ILE A 32 9.26 -1.89 -17.51
CA ILE A 32 8.11 -2.51 -16.84
C ILE A 32 6.99 -1.48 -16.63
N ALA A 33 7.32 -0.30 -16.13
CA ALA A 33 6.33 0.76 -15.95
C ALA A 33 5.70 1.23 -17.27
N ASP A 34 6.48 1.31 -18.35
CA ASP A 34 6.00 1.63 -19.70
C ASP A 34 5.05 0.55 -20.24
N GLU A 35 5.34 -0.72 -19.98
CA GLU A 35 4.47 -1.86 -20.32
C GLU A 35 3.13 -1.80 -19.57
N ILE A 36 3.18 -1.56 -18.25
CA ILE A 36 1.98 -1.33 -17.43
C ILE A 36 1.18 -0.15 -17.98
N TRP A 37 1.84 0.95 -18.30
CA TRP A 37 1.16 2.13 -18.84
C TRP A 37 0.50 1.87 -20.20
N LYS A 38 1.15 1.07 -21.05
CA LYS A 38 0.56 0.63 -22.32
C LYS A 38 -0.72 -0.18 -22.08
N LYS A 39 -0.69 -1.15 -21.16
CA LYS A 39 -1.89 -1.93 -20.77
C LYS A 39 -3.01 -1.03 -20.24
N VAL A 40 -2.66 -0.04 -19.42
CA VAL A 40 -3.60 0.96 -18.91
C VAL A 40 -4.26 1.73 -20.06
N CYS A 41 -3.48 2.20 -21.04
CA CYS A 41 -3.98 2.87 -22.23
C CYS A 41 -4.87 1.96 -23.09
N ASP A 42 -4.43 0.72 -23.33
CA ASP A 42 -5.09 -0.26 -24.20
C ASP A 42 -6.42 -0.77 -23.63
N ALA A 43 -6.59 -0.73 -22.30
CA ALA A 43 -7.85 -1.10 -21.64
C ALA A 43 -9.04 -0.20 -22.03
N ARG A 44 -8.78 1.01 -22.58
CA ARG A 44 -9.80 1.99 -23.01
C ARG A 44 -10.86 2.33 -21.95
N ILE A 45 -10.51 2.18 -20.67
CA ILE A 45 -11.34 2.57 -19.53
C ILE A 45 -11.26 4.09 -19.38
N SER A 46 -12.42 4.72 -19.16
CA SER A 46 -12.50 6.16 -18.93
C SER A 46 -11.80 6.53 -17.62
N LYS A 47 -11.11 7.68 -17.58
CA LYS A 47 -10.54 8.23 -16.33
C LYS A 47 -11.58 8.55 -15.25
N TYR A 48 -12.86 8.60 -15.63
CA TYR A 48 -13.98 8.84 -14.71
C TYR A 48 -14.71 7.55 -14.31
N ASP A 49 -14.38 6.41 -14.93
CA ASP A 49 -14.93 5.11 -14.55
C ASP A 49 -14.14 4.53 -13.38
N GLN A 50 -14.54 4.91 -12.17
CA GLN A 50 -13.85 4.50 -10.95
C GLN A 50 -13.80 2.97 -10.81
N THR A 51 -14.93 2.29 -10.97
CA THR A 51 -15.01 0.83 -10.82
C THR A 51 -14.17 0.09 -11.86
N GLY A 52 -14.15 0.57 -13.11
CA GLY A 52 -13.28 0.02 -14.16
C GLY A 52 -11.81 0.17 -13.81
N ASN A 53 -11.39 1.34 -13.34
CA ASN A 53 -10.00 1.60 -12.98
C ASN A 53 -9.57 0.81 -11.73
N GLU A 54 -10.44 0.61 -10.74
CA GLU A 54 -10.18 -0.23 -9.57
C GLU A 54 -9.94 -1.70 -9.97
N LYS A 55 -10.80 -2.25 -10.84
CA LYS A 55 -10.63 -3.62 -11.35
C LYS A 55 -9.33 -3.78 -12.14
N LEU A 56 -8.98 -2.80 -12.96
CA LEU A 56 -7.73 -2.79 -13.70
C LEU A 56 -6.53 -2.70 -12.75
N HIS A 57 -6.60 -1.86 -11.73
CA HIS A 57 -5.55 -1.72 -10.72
C HIS A 57 -5.29 -3.04 -9.99
N GLU A 58 -6.34 -3.74 -9.54
CA GLU A 58 -6.19 -5.04 -8.88
C GLU A 58 -5.66 -6.13 -9.81
N ALA A 59 -6.09 -6.14 -11.08
CA ALA A 59 -5.52 -7.04 -12.09
C ALA A 59 -4.01 -6.79 -12.30
N LEU A 60 -3.59 -5.53 -12.41
CA LEU A 60 -2.19 -5.17 -12.57
C LEU A 60 -1.36 -5.46 -11.32
N LYS A 61 -1.92 -5.30 -10.11
CA LYS A 61 -1.25 -5.71 -8.87
C LYS A 61 -0.96 -7.21 -8.85
N THR A 62 -1.89 -8.00 -9.38
CA THR A 62 -1.75 -9.46 -9.47
C THR A 62 -0.74 -9.86 -10.54
N GLU A 63 -0.73 -9.16 -11.68
CA GLU A 63 0.19 -9.43 -12.79
C GLU A 63 1.63 -8.96 -12.51
N TYR A 64 1.80 -7.84 -11.79
CA TYR A 64 3.10 -7.23 -11.48
C TYR A 64 3.33 -7.07 -9.97
N PRO A 65 3.38 -8.17 -9.19
CA PRO A 65 3.40 -8.12 -7.72
C PRO A 65 4.67 -7.44 -7.16
N ASP A 66 5.83 -7.65 -7.77
CA ASP A 66 7.09 -7.01 -7.35
C ASP A 66 7.06 -5.50 -7.59
N PHE A 67 6.53 -5.07 -8.74
CA PHE A 67 6.36 -3.64 -9.04
C PHE A 67 5.33 -3.01 -8.12
N ALA A 68 4.19 -3.68 -7.91
CA ALA A 68 3.10 -3.21 -7.06
C ALA A 68 3.51 -3.06 -5.60
N SER A 69 4.32 -3.98 -5.08
CA SER A 69 4.84 -3.91 -3.70
C SER A 69 5.93 -2.85 -3.54
N THR A 70 6.79 -2.67 -4.55
CA THR A 70 7.91 -1.73 -4.49
C THR A 70 7.51 -0.29 -4.79
N PHE A 71 6.60 -0.09 -5.75
CA PHE A 71 6.16 1.22 -6.26
C PHE A 71 4.62 1.35 -6.29
N PRO A 72 3.92 1.11 -5.16
CA PRO A 72 2.46 1.11 -5.11
C PRO A 72 1.84 2.43 -5.57
N VAL A 73 2.44 3.57 -5.24
CA VAL A 73 1.92 4.88 -5.65
C VAL A 73 2.07 5.09 -7.16
N VAL A 74 3.16 4.61 -7.76
CA VAL A 74 3.35 4.72 -9.23
C VAL A 74 2.30 3.91 -9.96
N LEU A 75 2.04 2.68 -9.51
CA LEU A 75 1.01 1.82 -10.08
C LEU A 75 -0.40 2.43 -9.92
N CYS A 76 -0.72 2.96 -8.73
CA CYS A 76 -1.98 3.66 -8.49
C CYS A 76 -2.14 4.89 -9.41
N TRP A 77 -1.08 5.69 -9.58
CA TRP A 77 -1.11 6.85 -10.48
C TRP A 77 -1.33 6.47 -11.94
N GLN A 78 -0.73 5.37 -12.39
CA GLN A 78 -0.96 4.81 -13.72
C GLN A 78 -2.42 4.37 -13.88
N ALA A 79 -2.89 3.43 -13.04
CA ALA A 79 -4.19 2.79 -13.23
C ALA A 79 -5.38 3.68 -12.84
N MET A 80 -5.32 4.31 -11.67
CA MET A 80 -6.44 5.06 -11.08
C MET A 80 -6.48 6.51 -11.56
N LEU A 81 -5.34 7.20 -11.50
CA LEU A 81 -5.27 8.63 -11.84
C LEU A 81 -4.98 8.88 -13.32
N ARG A 82 -4.69 7.83 -14.09
CA ARG A 82 -4.39 7.91 -15.53
C ARG A 82 -3.28 8.91 -15.82
N LYS A 83 -2.24 8.91 -14.98
CA LYS A 83 -1.10 9.81 -15.06
C LYS A 83 0.21 9.04 -14.94
N TYR A 84 1.06 9.22 -15.93
CA TYR A 84 2.39 8.63 -15.96
C TYR A 84 3.30 9.43 -16.88
N HIS A 85 4.57 9.55 -16.51
CA HIS A 85 5.58 10.13 -17.38
C HIS A 85 6.92 9.39 -17.17
N PRO A 86 7.53 8.81 -18.21
CA PRO A 86 8.75 8.00 -18.07
C PRO A 86 9.91 8.79 -17.44
N SER A 87 10.11 10.05 -17.83
CA SER A 87 11.18 10.87 -17.24
C SER A 87 10.93 11.22 -15.77
N ALA A 88 9.67 11.38 -15.35
CA ALA A 88 9.32 11.59 -13.95
C ALA A 88 9.68 10.36 -13.13
N PHE A 89 9.32 9.18 -13.64
CA PHE A 89 9.63 7.92 -12.96
C PHE A 89 11.13 7.63 -12.92
N ARG A 90 11.87 7.93 -13.99
CA ARG A 90 13.35 7.87 -13.98
C ARG A 90 13.96 8.77 -12.91
N GLY A 91 13.51 10.01 -12.81
CA GLY A 91 13.97 10.95 -11.78
C GLY A 91 13.66 10.44 -10.36
N TYR A 92 12.47 9.88 -10.18
CA TYR A 92 12.05 9.23 -8.95
C TYR A 92 12.94 8.03 -8.58
N LEU A 93 13.20 7.12 -9.52
CA LEU A 93 14.08 5.96 -9.31
C LEU A 93 15.52 6.37 -9.00
N ALA A 94 16.05 7.41 -9.65
CA ALA A 94 17.38 7.93 -9.36
C ALA A 94 17.48 8.47 -7.92
N LYS A 95 16.40 9.11 -7.41
CA LYS A 95 16.32 9.50 -6.00
C LYS A 95 16.13 8.28 -5.10
N TYR A 96 15.34 7.30 -5.51
CA TYR A 96 15.05 6.06 -4.76
C TYR A 96 16.35 5.29 -4.50
N ALA A 97 17.14 5.04 -5.54
CA ALA A 97 18.41 4.34 -5.46
C ALA A 97 19.40 4.98 -4.47
N LYS A 98 19.44 6.32 -4.41
CA LYS A 98 20.31 7.08 -3.48
C LYS A 98 19.86 6.99 -2.02
N ASN A 99 18.61 6.63 -1.76
CA ASN A 99 18.00 6.68 -0.44
C ASN A 99 17.52 5.31 0.06
N LEU A 100 17.86 4.21 -0.62
CA LEU A 100 17.40 2.84 -0.30
C LEU A 100 17.49 2.51 1.20
N GLN A 101 18.64 2.76 1.83
CA GLN A 101 18.82 2.46 3.26
C GLN A 101 17.85 3.25 4.15
N LYS A 102 17.55 4.51 3.81
CA LYS A 102 16.63 5.36 4.57
C LYS A 102 15.18 4.95 4.34
N ILE A 103 14.81 4.70 3.08
CA ILE A 103 13.48 4.25 2.66
C ILE A 103 13.10 2.98 3.41
N TYR A 104 14.04 2.06 3.61
CA TYR A 104 13.81 0.80 4.33
C TYR A 104 14.09 0.87 5.83
N GLY A 105 14.42 2.05 6.36
CA GLY A 105 14.62 2.24 7.79
C GLY A 105 13.32 2.22 8.58
N SER A 106 12.19 2.63 7.97
CA SER A 106 10.87 2.60 8.61
C SER A 106 9.74 2.65 7.58
N GLN A 107 8.55 2.20 7.97
CA GLN A 107 7.33 2.31 7.16
C GLN A 107 7.00 3.77 6.80
N LYS A 108 7.18 4.70 7.76
CA LYS A 108 6.98 6.14 7.55
C LYS A 108 7.89 6.70 6.46
N GLU A 109 9.16 6.35 6.47
CA GLU A 109 10.13 6.79 5.45
C GLU A 109 9.79 6.22 4.08
N PHE A 110 9.36 4.94 4.02
CA PHE A 110 8.87 4.34 2.80
C PHE A 110 7.69 5.12 2.23
N LEU A 111 6.65 5.38 3.03
CA LEU A 111 5.45 6.09 2.57
C LEU A 111 5.73 7.55 2.20
N THR A 112 6.56 8.23 2.99
CA THR A 112 7.03 9.58 2.67
C THR A 112 7.67 9.60 1.29
N PHE A 113 8.53 8.61 1.00
CA PHE A 113 9.18 8.50 -0.29
C PHE A 113 8.20 8.19 -1.43
N GLN A 114 7.24 7.30 -1.22
CA GLN A 114 6.19 7.00 -2.20
C GLN A 114 5.35 8.25 -2.54
N ALA A 115 5.01 9.05 -1.53
CA ALA A 115 4.23 10.28 -1.67
C ALA A 115 4.95 11.41 -2.44
N GLU A 116 6.26 11.27 -2.71
CA GLU A 116 6.98 12.25 -3.53
C GLU A 116 6.75 12.08 -5.04
N TYR A 117 6.39 10.87 -5.51
CA TYR A 117 6.19 10.61 -6.94
C TYR A 117 5.24 11.60 -7.65
N PRO A 118 4.09 11.99 -7.07
CA PRO A 118 3.24 13.05 -7.60
C PRO A 118 3.98 14.34 -8.00
N ALA A 119 4.95 14.77 -7.20
CA ALA A 119 5.72 15.99 -7.46
C ALA A 119 6.64 15.83 -8.68
N PHE A 120 7.20 14.63 -8.91
CA PHE A 120 7.95 14.32 -10.12
C PHE A 120 7.07 14.35 -11.36
N VAL A 121 5.86 13.79 -11.28
CA VAL A 121 4.89 13.81 -12.39
C VAL A 121 4.48 15.25 -12.70
N HIS A 122 4.19 16.05 -11.67
CA HIS A 122 3.83 17.46 -11.86
C HIS A 122 4.94 18.26 -12.55
N LEU A 123 6.20 18.10 -12.10
CA LEU A 123 7.34 18.77 -12.70
C LEU A 123 7.55 18.38 -14.17
N ALA A 124 7.34 17.10 -14.51
CA ALA A 124 7.49 16.62 -15.88
C ALA A 124 6.38 17.14 -16.81
N LEU A 125 5.15 17.27 -16.31
CA LEU A 125 4.03 17.77 -17.09
C LEU A 125 3.98 19.30 -17.19
N ASN A 126 4.61 20.02 -16.25
CA ASN A 126 4.60 21.48 -16.18
C ASN A 126 6.04 22.03 -16.13
N PRO A 127 6.77 22.00 -17.26
CA PRO A 127 8.12 22.55 -17.32
C PRO A 127 8.07 24.08 -17.14
N GLY A 128 8.47 24.55 -15.96
CA GLY A 128 8.40 25.96 -15.58
C GLY A 128 7.91 26.19 -14.16
N THR A 129 7.30 25.17 -13.53
CA THR A 129 6.90 25.23 -12.12
C THR A 129 8.07 25.61 -11.23
N SER A 130 7.85 26.58 -10.34
CA SER A 130 8.91 27.07 -9.48
C SER A 130 9.35 26.00 -8.47
N LYS A 131 10.61 26.04 -8.04
CA LYS A 131 11.09 25.12 -6.99
C LYS A 131 10.23 25.19 -5.72
N LYS A 132 9.80 26.39 -5.33
CA LYS A 132 8.97 26.62 -4.14
C LYS A 132 7.62 25.91 -4.26
N GLU A 133 7.00 25.98 -5.44
CA GLU A 133 5.72 25.34 -5.72
C GLU A 133 5.83 23.81 -5.75
N ILE A 134 6.90 23.27 -6.36
CA ILE A 134 7.16 21.82 -6.32
C ILE A 134 7.36 21.32 -4.89
N GLU A 135 8.06 22.08 -4.04
CA GLU A 135 8.21 21.72 -2.63
C GLU A 135 6.90 21.81 -1.85
N GLN A 136 6.04 22.78 -2.19
CA GLN A 136 4.71 22.88 -1.60
C GLN A 136 3.85 21.65 -1.97
N ILE A 137 3.78 21.31 -3.27
CA ILE A 137 3.07 20.12 -3.76
C ILE A 137 3.60 18.85 -3.08
N ARG A 138 4.92 18.72 -2.96
CA ARG A 138 5.54 17.57 -2.29
C ARG A 138 5.09 17.45 -0.84
N ARG A 139 5.08 18.55 -0.08
CA ARG A 139 4.62 18.55 1.31
C ARG A 139 3.15 18.19 1.41
N GLU A 140 2.30 18.75 0.56
CA GLU A 140 0.86 18.47 0.56
C GLU A 140 0.57 16.98 0.36
N TYR A 141 1.25 16.33 -0.60
CA TYR A 141 1.10 14.89 -0.80
C TYR A 141 1.65 14.08 0.37
N ILE A 142 2.82 14.42 0.91
CA ILE A 142 3.39 13.74 2.09
C ILE A 142 2.45 13.85 3.29
N ASP A 143 1.95 15.04 3.58
CA ASP A 143 1.06 15.31 4.71
C ASP A 143 -0.27 14.57 4.55
N SER A 144 -0.86 14.57 3.34
CA SER A 144 -2.08 13.80 3.05
C SER A 144 -1.88 12.31 3.28
N TYR A 145 -0.81 11.72 2.73
CA TYR A 145 -0.52 10.30 2.87
C TYR A 145 -0.23 9.89 4.32
N CYS A 146 0.53 10.71 5.05
CA CYS A 146 0.83 10.44 6.46
C CYS A 146 -0.45 10.54 7.32
N LYS A 147 -1.35 11.46 6.99
CA LYS A 147 -2.64 11.59 7.67
C LYS A 147 -3.54 10.38 7.39
N GLU A 148 -3.67 9.98 6.13
CA GLU A 148 -4.43 8.79 5.72
C GLU A 148 -3.87 7.52 6.38
N GLU A 149 -2.54 7.37 6.47
CA GLU A 149 -1.91 6.25 7.18
C GLU A 149 -2.29 6.25 8.67
N ALA A 150 -2.19 7.39 9.35
CA ALA A 150 -2.54 7.49 10.77
C ALA A 150 -4.02 7.16 11.02
N GLU A 151 -4.91 7.60 10.12
CA GLU A 151 -6.33 7.27 10.16
C GLU A 151 -6.56 5.77 9.95
N LEU A 152 -5.92 5.17 8.95
CA LEU A 152 -6.00 3.73 8.69
C LEU A 152 -5.48 2.90 9.86
N GLN A 153 -4.33 3.26 10.44
CA GLN A 153 -3.79 2.56 11.62
C GLN A 153 -4.75 2.64 12.81
N SER A 154 -5.42 3.79 13.00
CA SER A 154 -6.45 3.94 14.04
C SER A 154 -7.64 3.02 13.80
N LEU A 155 -8.15 2.99 12.56
CA LEU A 155 -9.29 2.13 12.18
C LEU A 155 -8.95 0.64 12.32
N TRP A 156 -7.75 0.23 11.92
CA TRP A 156 -7.27 -1.14 12.08
C TRP A 156 -7.23 -1.56 13.54
N LYS A 157 -6.67 -0.71 14.41
CA LYS A 157 -6.62 -0.99 15.85
C LYS A 157 -8.01 -1.11 16.47
N GLN A 158 -8.97 -0.28 16.03
CA GLN A 158 -10.35 -0.36 16.46
C GLN A 158 -11.02 -1.66 16.01
N ALA A 159 -10.83 -2.06 14.75
CA ALA A 159 -11.36 -3.30 14.20
C ALA A 159 -10.78 -4.55 14.89
N GLU A 160 -9.48 -4.54 15.18
CA GLU A 160 -8.81 -5.61 15.93
C GLU A 160 -9.38 -5.73 17.35
N THR A 161 -9.50 -4.61 18.07
CA THR A 161 -10.10 -4.58 19.42
C THR A 161 -11.54 -5.09 19.40
N ALA A 162 -12.33 -4.74 18.38
CA ALA A 162 -13.70 -5.22 18.22
C ALA A 162 -13.74 -6.74 17.95
N THR A 163 -12.86 -7.23 17.07
CA THR A 163 -12.76 -8.67 16.74
C THR A 163 -12.33 -9.49 17.95
N GLU A 164 -11.36 -9.00 18.73
CA GLU A 164 -10.94 -9.67 19.97
C GLU A 164 -12.06 -9.69 21.03
N ALA A 165 -12.83 -8.61 21.13
CA ALA A 165 -13.96 -8.53 22.06
C ALA A 165 -15.08 -9.50 21.65
N GLU A 166 -15.38 -9.58 20.35
CA GLU A 166 -16.37 -10.50 19.79
C GLU A 166 -15.94 -11.97 19.94
N GLN A 167 -14.66 -12.28 19.68
CA GLN A 167 -14.11 -13.62 19.91
C GLN A 167 -14.24 -14.03 21.38
N LYS A 168 -13.92 -13.13 22.33
CA LYS A 168 -14.08 -13.40 23.77
C LYS A 168 -15.55 -13.57 24.18
N PHE A 169 -16.45 -12.83 23.54
CA PHE A 169 -17.89 -12.95 23.78
C PHE A 169 -18.41 -14.31 23.29
N LEU A 170 -18.10 -14.70 22.06
CA LEU A 170 -18.48 -16.00 21.49
C LEU A 170 -17.89 -17.16 22.31
N ASP A 171 -16.62 -17.10 22.69
CA ASP A 171 -15.99 -18.10 23.56
C ASP A 171 -16.70 -18.23 24.92
N SER A 172 -17.32 -17.16 25.41
CA SER A 172 -18.08 -17.17 26.67
C SER A 172 -19.49 -17.75 26.50
N GLU A 173 -20.18 -17.42 25.41
CA GLU A 173 -21.49 -17.98 25.09
C GLU A 173 -21.40 -19.48 24.79
N ASP A 174 -20.41 -19.91 24.00
CA ASP A 174 -20.18 -21.33 23.68
C ASP A 174 -19.92 -22.14 24.97
N ARG A 175 -19.18 -21.58 25.93
CA ARG A 175 -18.97 -22.22 27.24
C ARG A 175 -20.25 -22.31 28.05
N GLU A 176 -21.08 -21.26 28.06
CA GLU A 176 -22.37 -21.29 28.74
C GLU A 176 -23.36 -22.28 28.10
N GLU A 177 -23.40 -22.36 26.77
CA GLU A 177 -24.24 -23.31 26.05
C GLU A 177 -23.79 -24.75 26.30
N LEU A 178 -22.48 -25.01 26.26
CA LEU A 178 -21.93 -26.32 26.60
C LEU A 178 -22.28 -26.70 28.05
N PHE A 179 -22.17 -25.76 28.98
CA PHE A 179 -22.52 -25.98 30.38
C PHE A 179 -24.01 -26.27 30.56
N LYS A 180 -24.90 -25.52 29.89
CA LYS A 180 -26.35 -25.77 29.85
C LYS A 180 -26.65 -27.15 29.28
N PHE A 181 -26.00 -27.54 28.18
CA PHE A 181 -26.18 -28.84 27.55
C PHE A 181 -25.75 -30.00 28.46
N LEU A 182 -24.56 -29.91 29.07
CA LEU A 182 -24.04 -30.93 29.99
C LEU A 182 -24.89 -31.06 31.25
N SER A 183 -25.37 -29.93 31.79
CA SER A 183 -26.25 -29.90 32.97
C SER A 183 -27.63 -30.49 32.68
N LYS A 184 -28.20 -30.24 31.50
CA LYS A 184 -29.52 -30.74 31.09
C LYS A 184 -29.52 -32.24 30.80
N ASN A 185 -28.40 -32.77 30.31
CA ASN A 185 -28.25 -34.19 29.99
C ASN A 185 -27.69 -35.05 31.14
N LYS A 186 -27.49 -34.49 32.34
CA LYS A 186 -26.91 -35.19 33.51
C LYS A 186 -25.62 -35.96 33.19
N ILE A 187 -24.72 -35.34 32.41
CA ILE A 187 -23.41 -35.93 32.09
C ILE A 187 -22.38 -35.66 33.22
N PHE A 188 -22.82 -35.05 34.33
CA PHE A 188 -22.03 -35.01 35.57
C PHE A 188 -22.19 -36.32 36.34
N VAL A 189 -21.13 -37.13 36.34
CA VAL A 189 -20.82 -38.12 37.39
C VAL A 189 -19.75 -37.51 38.30
#